data_AF-A0A2T3HTT6-F1
#
_entry.id   AF-A0A2T3HTT6-F1
#
_cell.length_a   1.000
_cell.length_b   1.000
_cell.length_c   1.000
_cell.angle_alpha   90.00
_cell.angle_beta   90.00
_cell.angle_gamma   90.00
#
_symmetry.space_group_name_H-M   'P 1'
#
loop_
_entity.id
_entity.type
_entity.pdbx_description
1 polymer ?
#
loop_
_entity_poly.entity_id
_entity_poly.type
_entity_poly.pdbx_seq_one_letter_code
_entity_poly.pdbx_strand_id
1 'polypeptide(L)'
;MNIKPPKGMKTVLMDNELIGYIEDHEDQAIVQKRAENLLQSKGLLKDIPKAQTMFAQAQSFGQAAMLIYKMDLANFPRNPYGIAPFIVNAAFSVEMYLKCLQQAHGEIKGTHVLTSLYKALPNKVKDKIKIVCSLNEDKHKVEKGLPFKDHLKIINNAFVEWRYWYEGKSEQFDIAQVIFILDILHDVAVRELGIKHNK
;
A
#
# COMPACT_ATOMS: atom_id res chain seq x y z
N MET A 1 -7.57 -26.55 -18.53
CA MET A 1 -6.90 -27.40 -19.53
C MET A 1 -5.85 -28.26 -18.82
N ASN A 2 -5.76 -29.56 -19.11
CA ASN A 2 -4.76 -30.44 -18.49
C ASN A 2 -3.48 -30.42 -19.34
N ILE A 3 -2.69 -29.35 -19.21
CA ILE A 3 -1.48 -29.13 -20.00
C ILE A 3 -0.35 -29.97 -19.39
N LYS A 4 -0.05 -31.11 -20.00
CA LYS A 4 1.09 -31.96 -19.60
C LYS A 4 2.36 -31.47 -20.29
N PRO A 5 3.42 -31.12 -19.54
CA PRO A 5 4.68 -30.74 -20.15
C PRO A 5 5.38 -31.95 -20.79
N PRO A 6 6.29 -31.72 -21.76
CA PRO A 6 7.22 -32.75 -22.23
C PRO A 6 8.01 -33.38 -21.08
N LYS A 7 8.51 -34.60 -21.28
CA LYS A 7 9.32 -35.31 -20.28
C LYS A 7 10.55 -34.49 -19.91
N GLY A 8 10.78 -34.29 -18.60
CA GLY A 8 11.90 -33.50 -18.09
C GLY A 8 11.71 -31.98 -18.14
N MET A 9 10.48 -31.51 -18.40
CA MET A 9 10.15 -30.09 -18.41
C MET A 9 9.07 -29.74 -17.39
N LYS A 10 9.08 -28.49 -16.94
CA LYS A 10 7.98 -27.86 -16.19
C LYS A 10 7.24 -26.85 -17.07
N THR A 11 5.94 -26.77 -16.85
CA THR A 11 5.07 -25.78 -17.48
C THR A 11 5.25 -24.42 -16.81
N VAL A 12 5.43 -23.36 -17.60
CA VAL A 12 5.37 -21.97 -17.13
C VAL A 12 4.04 -21.39 -17.56
N LEU A 13 3.27 -20.93 -16.58
CA LEU A 13 1.97 -20.31 -16.77
C LEU A 13 2.02 -18.85 -16.27
N MET A 14 1.28 -17.97 -16.94
CA MET A 14 1.00 -16.61 -16.48
C MET A 14 -0.49 -16.37 -16.72
N ASP A 15 -1.22 -15.89 -15.70
CA ASP A 15 -2.67 -15.68 -15.76
C ASP A 15 -3.47 -16.89 -16.27
N ASN A 16 -3.04 -18.10 -15.89
CA ASN A 16 -3.58 -19.40 -16.33
C ASN A 16 -3.39 -19.72 -17.83
N GLU A 17 -2.61 -18.93 -18.56
CA GLU A 17 -2.25 -19.19 -19.95
C GLU A 17 -0.88 -19.85 -20.08
N LEU A 18 -0.73 -20.77 -21.04
CA LEU A 18 0.54 -21.44 -21.33
C LEU A 18 1.52 -20.45 -21.95
N ILE A 19 2.58 -20.13 -21.21
CA ILE A 19 3.67 -19.32 -21.72
C ILE A 19 4.71 -20.19 -22.39
N GLY A 20 4.99 -21.38 -21.86
CA GLY A 20 5.90 -22.34 -22.47
C GLY A 20 6.39 -23.39 -21.48
N TYR A 21 7.52 -24.01 -21.82
CA TYR A 21 8.14 -25.05 -21.02
C TYR A 21 9.58 -24.68 -20.71
N ILE A 22 10.04 -25.05 -19.51
CA ILE A 22 11.43 -24.92 -19.08
C ILE A 22 11.95 -26.29 -18.66
N GLU A 23 13.24 -26.53 -18.79
CA GLU A 23 13.87 -27.73 -18.25
C GLU A 23 13.68 -27.80 -16.73
N ASP A 24 13.27 -28.98 -16.26
CA ASP A 24 13.17 -29.27 -14.83
C ASP A 24 14.57 -29.37 -14.20
N HIS A 25 14.64 -29.12 -12.90
CA HIS A 25 15.86 -29.20 -12.11
C HIS A 25 15.51 -29.40 -10.62
N GLU A 26 16.37 -30.11 -9.89
CA GLU A 26 16.17 -30.36 -8.45
C GLU A 26 16.20 -29.05 -7.65
N ASP A 27 17.18 -28.18 -7.95
CA ASP A 27 17.27 -26.83 -7.39
C ASP A 27 16.16 -25.90 -7.93
N GLN A 28 15.25 -25.50 -7.04
CA GLN A 28 14.14 -24.60 -7.38
C GLN A 28 14.60 -23.19 -7.76
N ALA A 29 15.76 -22.71 -7.30
CA ALA A 29 16.27 -21.41 -7.69
C ALA A 29 16.66 -21.38 -9.18
N ILE A 30 17.19 -22.49 -9.70
CA ILE A 30 17.52 -22.64 -11.13
C ILE A 30 16.24 -22.70 -11.96
N VAL A 31 15.23 -23.44 -11.51
CA VAL A 31 13.90 -23.51 -12.17
C VAL A 31 13.26 -22.12 -12.21
N GLN A 32 13.28 -21.39 -11.08
CA GLN A 32 12.75 -20.02 -11.01
C GLN A 32 13.45 -19.09 -12.00
N LYS A 33 14.79 -19.09 -12.03
CA LYS A 33 15.55 -18.23 -12.94
C LYS A 33 15.30 -18.55 -14.41
N ARG A 34 15.09 -19.83 -14.75
CA ARG A 34 14.69 -20.25 -16.11
C ARG A 34 13.29 -19.72 -16.47
N ALA A 35 12.33 -19.77 -15.53
CA ALA A 35 11.00 -19.22 -15.73
C ALA A 35 11.04 -17.69 -15.93
N GLU A 36 11.82 -16.98 -15.11
CA GLU A 36 12.02 -15.53 -15.23
C GLU A 36 12.62 -15.16 -16.59
N ASN A 37 13.66 -15.86 -17.04
CA ASN A 37 14.26 -15.65 -18.36
C ASN A 37 13.26 -15.91 -19.50
N LEU A 38 12.41 -16.93 -19.38
CA LEU A 38 11.36 -17.20 -20.37
C LEU A 38 10.32 -16.07 -20.41
N LEU A 39 9.90 -15.56 -19.26
CA LEU A 39 8.96 -14.44 -19.17
C LEU A 39 9.57 -13.14 -19.70
N GLN A 40 10.84 -12.86 -19.38
CA GLN A 40 11.58 -11.70 -19.91
C GLN A 40 11.74 -11.78 -21.42
N SER A 41 12.15 -12.93 -21.96
CA SER A 41 12.33 -13.09 -23.41
C SER A 41 11.03 -12.92 -24.20
N LYS A 42 9.88 -13.16 -23.56
CA LYS A 42 8.54 -12.91 -24.12
C LYS A 42 8.01 -11.50 -23.85
N GLY A 43 8.79 -10.63 -23.19
CA GLY A 43 8.36 -9.28 -22.81
C GLY A 43 7.23 -9.25 -21.78
N LEU A 44 6.99 -10.37 -21.10
CA LEU A 44 5.92 -10.57 -20.11
C LEU A 44 6.37 -10.17 -18.71
N LEU A 45 7.67 -10.31 -18.40
CA LEU A 45 8.25 -9.78 -17.18
C LEU A 45 8.77 -8.36 -17.44
N LYS A 46 8.09 -7.37 -16.87
CA LYS A 46 8.57 -5.99 -16.82
C LYS A 46 9.13 -5.73 -15.44
N ASP A 47 10.29 -5.10 -15.37
CA ASP A 47 10.82 -4.60 -14.10
C ASP A 47 9.87 -3.52 -13.57
N ILE A 48 9.11 -3.87 -12.54
CA ILE A 48 8.27 -2.92 -11.83
C ILE A 48 9.20 -2.11 -10.92
N PRO A 49 9.26 -0.77 -11.05
CA PRO A 49 10.07 0.05 -10.17
C PRO A 49 9.69 -0.21 -8.71
N LYS A 50 10.69 -0.31 -7.83
CA LYS A 50 10.47 -0.58 -6.40
C LYS A 50 9.42 0.35 -5.76
N ALA A 51 9.40 1.63 -6.15
CA ALA A 51 8.38 2.57 -5.70
C ALA A 51 6.96 2.15 -6.10
N GLN A 52 6.76 1.62 -7.30
CA GLN A 52 5.46 1.09 -7.74
C GLN A 52 5.07 -0.20 -7.00
N THR A 53 6.04 -1.07 -6.67
CA THR A 53 5.77 -2.24 -5.81
C THR A 53 5.33 -1.80 -4.40
N MET A 54 6.00 -0.80 -3.83
CA MET A 54 5.61 -0.22 -2.53
C MET A 54 4.23 0.43 -2.58
N PHE A 55 3.92 1.12 -3.68
CA PHE A 55 2.58 1.68 -3.92
C PHE A 55 1.51 0.58 -3.98
N ALA A 56 1.77 -0.51 -4.72
CA ALA A 56 0.84 -1.63 -4.83
C ALA A 56 0.56 -2.24 -3.43
N GLN A 57 1.61 -2.42 -2.62
CA GLN A 57 1.46 -2.88 -1.24
C GLN A 57 0.64 -1.87 -0.40
N ALA A 58 0.94 -0.57 -0.49
CA ALA A 58 0.15 0.45 0.20
C ALA A 58 -1.34 0.38 -0.19
N GLN A 59 -1.63 0.22 -1.47
CA GLN A 59 -2.98 0.13 -2.00
C GLN A 59 -3.70 -1.13 -1.49
N SER A 60 -3.05 -2.30 -1.46
CA SER A 60 -3.67 -3.53 -0.96
C SER A 60 -4.12 -3.40 0.50
N PHE A 61 -3.25 -2.87 1.38
CA PHE A 61 -3.60 -2.65 2.78
C PHE A 61 -4.64 -1.53 2.96
N GLY A 62 -4.57 -0.47 2.16
CA GLY A 62 -5.59 0.58 2.15
C GLY A 62 -6.96 0.05 1.73
N GLN A 63 -7.02 -0.80 0.70
CA GLN A 63 -8.25 -1.46 0.26
C GLN A 63 -8.80 -2.41 1.33
N ALA A 64 -7.93 -3.16 2.03
CA ALA A 64 -8.35 -4.00 3.15
C ALA A 64 -8.99 -3.15 4.27
N ALA A 65 -8.37 -2.02 4.63
CA ALA A 65 -8.97 -1.06 5.57
C ALA A 65 -10.33 -0.55 5.07
N MET A 66 -10.44 -0.17 3.80
CA MET A 66 -11.71 0.31 3.24
C MET A 66 -12.80 -0.75 3.17
N LEU A 67 -12.43 -2.02 2.94
CA LEU A 67 -13.37 -3.14 3.00
C LEU A 67 -13.93 -3.31 4.41
N ILE A 68 -13.05 -3.33 5.42
CA ILE A 68 -13.44 -3.40 6.84
C ILE A 68 -14.33 -2.22 7.21
N TYR A 69 -13.96 -1.00 6.79
CA TYR A 69 -14.79 0.19 7.02
C TYR A 69 -16.21 0.00 6.46
N LYS A 70 -16.33 -0.42 5.19
CA LYS A 70 -17.63 -0.60 4.53
C LYS A 70 -18.49 -1.67 5.21
N MET A 71 -17.87 -2.77 5.64
CA MET A 71 -18.58 -3.92 6.23
C MET A 71 -18.96 -3.67 7.70
N ASP A 72 -18.04 -3.12 8.48
CA ASP A 72 -18.15 -3.10 9.95
C ASP A 72 -18.41 -1.71 10.53
N LEU A 73 -17.90 -0.63 9.91
CA LEU A 73 -17.77 0.67 10.59
C LEU A 73 -18.62 1.79 9.97
N ALA A 74 -19.07 1.63 8.72
CA ALA A 74 -19.81 2.64 7.97
C ALA A 74 -21.27 2.80 8.45
N ASN A 75 -21.90 1.70 8.89
CA ASN A 75 -23.31 1.68 9.27
C ASN A 75 -23.48 1.61 10.80
N PHE A 76 -24.63 2.09 11.28
CA PHE A 76 -25.03 1.96 12.68
C PHE A 76 -26.02 0.79 12.85
N PRO A 77 -25.88 -0.05 13.90
CA PRO A 77 -24.79 -0.04 14.88
C PRO A 77 -23.46 -0.52 14.26
N ARG A 78 -22.35 0.09 14.69
CA ARG A 78 -21.01 -0.30 14.22
C ARG A 78 -20.62 -1.64 14.85
N ASN A 79 -19.95 -2.48 14.06
CA ASN A 79 -19.29 -3.68 14.56
C ASN A 79 -17.90 -3.32 15.12
N PRO A 80 -17.69 -3.36 16.45
CA PRO A 80 -16.43 -2.93 17.07
C PRO A 80 -15.24 -3.84 16.71
N TYR A 81 -15.49 -5.09 16.28
CA TYR A 81 -14.43 -6.02 15.89
C TYR A 81 -13.65 -5.55 14.66
N GLY A 82 -14.24 -4.68 13.83
CA GLY A 82 -13.58 -4.10 12.67
C GLY A 82 -12.58 -2.97 13.00
N ILE A 83 -12.63 -2.39 14.20
CA ILE A 83 -11.87 -1.16 14.53
C ILE A 83 -10.36 -1.41 14.51
N ALA A 84 -9.86 -2.42 15.24
CA ALA A 84 -8.43 -2.73 15.28
C ALA A 84 -7.87 -3.17 13.91
N PRO A 85 -8.53 -4.10 13.18
CA PRO A 85 -8.12 -4.44 11.82
C PRO A 85 -8.11 -3.23 10.87
N PHE A 86 -9.13 -2.36 10.93
CA PHE A 86 -9.19 -1.14 10.12
C PHE A 86 -7.96 -0.26 10.33
N ILE A 87 -7.68 0.10 11.58
CA ILE A 87 -6.65 1.09 11.89
C ILE A 87 -5.23 0.54 11.68
N VAL A 88 -4.99 -0.75 11.93
CA VAL A 88 -3.69 -1.39 11.67
C VAL A 88 -3.41 -1.43 10.16
N ASN A 89 -4.40 -1.83 9.35
CA ASN A 89 -4.26 -1.84 7.89
C ASN A 89 -4.07 -0.42 7.34
N ALA A 90 -4.83 0.55 7.85
CA ALA A 90 -4.71 1.95 7.46
C ALA A 90 -3.34 2.53 7.80
N ALA A 91 -2.86 2.37 9.04
CA ALA A 91 -1.56 2.87 9.48
C ALA A 91 -0.40 2.27 8.65
N PHE A 92 -0.47 0.96 8.35
CA PHE A 92 0.54 0.31 7.52
C PHE A 92 0.48 0.79 6.05
N SER A 93 -0.72 1.00 5.50
CA SER A 93 -0.90 1.59 4.17
C SER A 93 -0.29 3.01 4.11
N VAL A 94 -0.53 3.84 5.12
CA VAL A 94 0.06 5.18 5.24
C VAL A 94 1.60 5.13 5.31
N GLU A 95 2.17 4.22 6.11
CA GLU A 95 3.61 3.98 6.15
C GLU A 95 4.17 3.67 4.76
N MET A 96 3.51 2.74 4.05
CA MET A 96 3.95 2.30 2.73
C MET A 96 3.83 3.40 1.67
N TYR A 97 2.77 4.22 1.69
CA TYR A 97 2.68 5.38 0.80
C TYR A 97 3.80 6.41 1.07
N LEU A 98 4.11 6.71 2.33
CA LEU A 98 5.18 7.64 2.67
C LEU A 98 6.55 7.10 2.23
N LYS A 99 6.83 5.81 2.45
CA LYS A 99 8.07 5.15 1.99
C LYS A 99 8.15 5.08 0.47
N CYS A 100 7.02 4.84 -0.20
CA CYS A 100 6.91 4.88 -1.64
C CYS A 100 7.29 6.27 -2.21
N LEU A 101 6.73 7.34 -1.63
CA LEU A 101 7.05 8.71 -2.02
C LEU A 101 8.53 9.06 -1.76
N GLN A 102 9.13 8.57 -0.67
CA GLN A 102 10.57 8.70 -0.45
C GLN A 102 11.38 7.97 -1.53
N GLN A 103 11.02 6.72 -1.82
CA GLN A 103 11.69 5.89 -2.82
C GLN A 103 11.64 6.49 -4.23
N ALA A 104 10.55 7.19 -4.57
CA ALA A 104 10.41 7.90 -5.83
C ALA A 104 11.33 9.13 -5.96
N HIS A 105 11.82 9.67 -4.84
CA HIS A 105 12.62 10.89 -4.77
C HIS A 105 14.01 10.68 -4.15
N GLY A 106 14.44 9.44 -3.92
CA GLY A 106 15.76 9.10 -3.40
C GLY A 106 15.71 8.07 -2.27
N GLU A 107 16.33 8.42 -1.14
CA GLU A 107 16.52 7.50 -0.02
C GLU A 107 15.28 7.31 0.85
N ILE A 108 15.02 6.06 1.20
CA ILE A 108 14.01 5.67 2.19
C ILE A 108 14.60 5.76 3.60
N LYS A 109 13.86 6.33 4.54
CA LYS A 109 14.22 6.25 5.96
C LYS A 109 13.84 4.89 6.56
N GLY A 110 14.78 4.27 7.27
CA GLY A 110 14.58 3.01 8.01
C GLY A 110 13.78 3.13 9.30
N THR A 111 12.80 4.04 9.36
CA THR A 111 11.91 4.23 10.52
C THR A 111 10.47 3.83 10.18
N HIS A 112 9.67 3.57 11.20
CA HIS A 112 8.23 3.28 11.11
C HIS A 112 7.37 4.44 11.63
N VAL A 113 8.00 5.51 12.13
CA VAL A 113 7.31 6.69 12.68
C VAL A 113 6.78 7.55 11.52
N LEU A 114 5.45 7.59 11.33
CA LEU A 114 4.80 8.24 10.20
C LEU A 114 5.17 9.72 10.06
N THR A 115 5.18 10.46 11.16
CA THR A 115 5.55 11.89 11.16
C THR A 115 7.01 12.12 10.76
N SER A 116 7.91 11.19 11.11
CA SER A 116 9.31 11.21 10.69
C SER A 116 9.47 10.88 9.20
N LEU A 117 8.71 9.91 8.70
CA LEU A 117 8.67 9.58 7.27
C LEU A 117 8.18 10.77 6.45
N TYR A 118 7.09 11.43 6.88
CA TYR A 118 6.60 12.64 6.23
C TYR A 118 7.63 13.79 6.27
N LYS A 119 8.29 14.01 7.40
CA LYS A 119 9.30 15.08 7.53
C LYS A 119 10.45 14.91 6.52
N ALA A 120 10.83 13.67 6.23
CA ALA A 120 11.90 13.35 5.30
C ALA A 120 11.51 13.46 3.81
N LEU A 121 10.24 13.70 3.49
CA LEU A 121 9.83 13.98 2.11
C LEU A 121 10.41 15.31 1.60
N PRO A 122 10.76 15.39 0.30
CA PRO A 122 11.14 16.66 -0.33
C PRO A 122 10.04 17.71 -0.17
N ASN A 123 10.42 18.98 -0.04
CA ASN A 123 9.46 20.09 0.13
C ASN A 123 8.43 20.12 -1.01
N LYS A 124 8.87 19.92 -2.26
CA LYS A 124 7.98 19.83 -3.42
C LYS A 124 6.86 18.78 -3.27
N VAL A 125 7.14 17.65 -2.63
CA VAL A 125 6.13 16.61 -2.38
C VAL A 125 5.21 17.02 -1.23
N LYS A 126 5.76 17.60 -0.15
CA LYS A 126 4.97 18.12 0.98
C LYS A 126 4.02 19.24 0.54
N ASP A 127 4.43 20.09 -0.39
CA ASP A 127 3.59 21.14 -0.96
C ASP A 127 2.43 20.55 -1.77
N LYS A 128 2.68 19.50 -2.56
CA LYS A 128 1.62 18.75 -3.26
C LYS A 128 0.64 18.12 -2.28
N ILE A 129 1.13 17.49 -1.22
CA ILE A 129 0.29 16.94 -0.14
C ILE A 129 -0.57 18.06 0.45
N LYS A 130 0.01 19.20 0.83
CA LYS A 130 -0.72 20.34 1.38
C LYS A 130 -1.84 20.83 0.44
N ILE A 131 -1.56 20.93 -0.85
CA ILE A 131 -2.57 21.33 -1.84
C ILE A 131 -3.70 20.29 -1.88
N VAL A 132 -3.38 19.00 -2.01
CA VAL A 132 -4.39 17.93 -2.07
C VAL A 132 -5.20 17.84 -0.77
N CYS A 133 -4.59 18.08 0.40
CA CYS A 133 -5.28 18.21 1.68
C CYS A 133 -6.35 19.29 1.62
N SER A 134 -5.95 20.53 1.30
CA SER A 134 -6.87 21.68 1.30
C SER A 134 -8.07 21.48 0.37
N LEU A 135 -7.90 20.74 -0.74
CA LEU A 135 -8.98 20.43 -1.68
C LEU A 135 -9.97 19.37 -1.17
N ASN A 136 -9.60 18.58 -0.16
CA ASN A 136 -10.37 17.42 0.31
C ASN A 136 -10.86 17.55 1.77
N GLU A 137 -10.41 18.56 2.52
CA GLU A 137 -10.83 18.77 3.93
C GLU A 137 -12.36 18.77 4.09
N ASP A 138 -13.06 19.49 3.22
CA ASP A 138 -14.53 19.57 3.22
C ASP A 138 -15.20 18.23 2.91
N LYS A 139 -14.70 17.51 1.89
CA LYS A 139 -15.23 16.21 1.47
C LYS A 139 -15.19 15.20 2.63
N HIS A 140 -14.12 15.23 3.42
CA HIS A 140 -13.91 14.29 4.51
C HIS A 140 -14.41 14.79 5.88
N LYS A 141 -14.94 16.01 5.96
CA LYS A 141 -15.42 16.63 7.20
C LYS A 141 -14.37 16.65 8.32
N VAL A 142 -13.11 16.88 7.95
CA VAL A 142 -12.00 17.01 8.90
C VAL A 142 -11.76 18.48 9.27
N GLU A 143 -10.99 18.73 10.33
CA GLU A 143 -10.58 20.08 10.72
C GLU A 143 -9.85 20.78 9.57
N LYS A 144 -10.29 22.01 9.25
CA LYS A 144 -9.75 22.78 8.13
C LYS A 144 -8.43 23.45 8.48
N GLY A 145 -7.51 23.49 7.52
CA GLY A 145 -6.24 24.19 7.65
C GLY A 145 -5.26 23.55 8.63
N LEU A 146 -5.59 22.38 9.20
CA LEU A 146 -4.68 21.64 10.06
C LEU A 146 -3.49 21.13 9.21
N PRO A 147 -2.23 21.31 9.65
CA PRO A 147 -1.08 20.78 8.92
C PRO A 147 -1.20 19.25 8.74
N PHE A 148 -0.89 18.73 7.55
CA PHE A 148 -1.00 17.30 7.26
C PHE A 148 -0.25 16.41 8.27
N LYS A 149 0.92 16.87 8.75
CA LYS A 149 1.69 16.18 9.80
C LYS A 149 0.87 15.95 11.08
N ASP A 150 -0.02 16.87 11.42
CA ASP A 150 -0.83 16.78 12.62
C ASP A 150 -1.98 15.77 12.46
N HIS A 151 -2.52 15.59 11.24
CA HIS A 151 -3.38 14.44 10.96
C HIS A 151 -2.63 13.12 11.15
N LEU A 152 -1.36 13.02 10.74
CA LEU A 152 -0.57 11.80 10.92
C LEU A 152 -0.32 11.43 12.38
N LYS A 153 -0.33 12.40 13.31
CA LYS A 153 -0.05 12.13 14.74
C LYS A 153 -1.04 11.12 15.33
N ILE A 154 -2.31 11.18 14.94
CA ILE A 154 -3.39 10.34 15.48
C ILE A 154 -3.22 8.84 15.20
N ILE A 155 -2.41 8.49 14.20
CA ILE A 155 -2.16 7.11 13.78
C ILE A 155 -0.66 6.74 13.82
N ASN A 156 0.16 7.61 14.39
CA ASN A 156 1.62 7.52 14.28
C ASN A 156 2.19 6.23 14.89
N ASN A 157 1.57 5.74 15.97
CA ASN A 157 1.95 4.49 16.63
C ASN A 157 0.89 3.40 16.49
N ALA A 158 -0.16 3.66 15.71
CA ALA A 158 -1.36 2.84 15.72
C ALA A 158 -1.12 1.41 15.24
N PHE A 159 -0.13 1.20 14.35
CA PHE A 159 0.27 -0.13 13.91
C PHE A 159 0.71 -1.04 15.09
N VAL A 160 1.37 -0.48 16.11
CA VAL A 160 1.83 -1.26 17.26
C VAL A 160 0.74 -1.34 18.32
N GLU A 161 0.17 -0.20 18.69
CA GLU A 161 -0.75 -0.08 19.84
C GLU A 161 -2.06 -0.83 19.61
N TRP A 162 -2.61 -0.80 18.39
CA TRP A 162 -3.91 -1.42 18.11
C TRP A 162 -3.86 -2.92 17.92
N ARG A 163 -2.67 -3.51 17.69
CA ARG A 163 -2.50 -4.98 17.71
C ARG A 163 -2.68 -5.55 19.12
N TYR A 164 -2.44 -4.74 20.14
CA TYR A 164 -2.50 -5.12 21.54
C TYR A 164 -3.53 -4.26 22.29
N TRP A 165 -4.67 -3.95 21.66
CA TRP A 165 -5.72 -3.13 22.28
C TRP A 165 -6.11 -3.67 23.67
N TYR A 166 -6.19 -4.99 23.85
CA TYR A 166 -6.51 -5.60 25.14
C TYR A 166 -5.56 -5.21 26.30
N GLU A 167 -4.39 -4.62 26.02
CA GLU A 167 -3.42 -4.13 27.01
C GLU A 167 -3.72 -2.69 27.51
N GLY A 168 -4.81 -2.06 27.03
CA GLY A 168 -5.45 -0.91 27.69
C GLY A 168 -4.87 0.47 27.38
N LYS A 169 -4.08 0.64 26.31
CA LYS A 169 -3.45 1.92 25.93
C LYS A 169 -3.67 2.35 24.48
N SER A 170 -4.86 2.14 23.92
CA SER A 170 -5.15 2.64 22.57
C SER A 170 -5.56 4.11 22.60
N GLU A 171 -4.93 4.92 21.75
CA GLU A 171 -5.30 6.32 21.53
C GLU A 171 -6.68 6.42 20.85
N GLN A 172 -7.41 7.51 21.06
CA GLN A 172 -8.65 7.76 20.30
C GLN A 172 -8.30 8.20 18.87
N PHE A 173 -9.07 7.76 17.89
CA PHE A 173 -8.94 8.22 16.51
C PHE A 173 -10.31 8.50 15.87
N ASP A 174 -10.30 9.36 14.85
CA ASP A 174 -11.45 9.62 14.00
C ASP A 174 -11.34 8.84 12.68
N ILE A 175 -12.34 8.01 12.37
CA ILE A 175 -12.37 7.18 11.16
C ILE A 175 -12.30 8.03 9.88
N ALA A 176 -13.02 9.15 9.83
CA ALA A 176 -13.02 10.03 8.66
C ALA A 176 -11.65 10.68 8.46
N GLN A 177 -10.96 11.04 9.55
CA GLN A 177 -9.60 11.57 9.50
C GLN A 177 -8.60 10.51 9.00
N VAL A 178 -8.75 9.24 9.38
CA VAL A 178 -7.91 8.14 8.86
C VAL A 178 -8.15 7.92 7.36
N ILE A 179 -9.40 7.89 6.93
CA ILE A 179 -9.76 7.76 5.51
C ILE A 179 -9.23 8.96 4.71
N PHE A 180 -9.32 10.17 5.25
CA PHE A 180 -8.72 11.36 4.66
C PHE A 180 -7.23 11.18 4.41
N ILE A 181 -6.45 10.76 5.41
CA ILE A 181 -5.00 10.55 5.26
C ILE A 181 -4.69 9.54 4.13
N LEU A 182 -5.44 8.44 4.06
CA LEU A 182 -5.29 7.42 3.02
C LEU A 182 -5.54 8.00 1.62
N ASP A 183 -6.65 8.71 1.43
CA ASP A 183 -7.03 9.31 0.15
C ASP A 183 -5.97 10.33 -0.32
N ILE A 184 -5.51 11.22 0.57
CA ILE A 184 -4.48 12.23 0.21
C ILE A 184 -3.19 11.56 -0.26
N LEU A 185 -2.71 10.56 0.48
CA LEU A 185 -1.44 9.91 0.15
C LEU A 185 -1.55 9.05 -1.10
N HIS A 186 -2.69 8.38 -1.29
CA HIS A 186 -2.99 7.66 -2.53
C HIS A 186 -2.93 8.61 -3.74
N ASP A 187 -3.68 9.71 -3.70
CA ASP A 187 -3.76 10.69 -4.79
C ASP A 187 -2.39 11.27 -5.14
N VAL A 188 -1.60 11.64 -4.13
CA VAL A 188 -0.26 12.18 -4.37
C VAL A 188 0.67 11.12 -4.93
N ALA A 189 0.64 9.89 -4.40
CA ALA A 189 1.49 8.81 -4.90
C ALA A 189 1.16 8.42 -6.35
N VAL A 190 -0.12 8.36 -6.72
CA VAL A 190 -0.55 8.12 -8.11
C VAL A 190 0.06 9.18 -9.04
N ARG A 191 -0.02 10.46 -8.65
CA ARG A 191 0.52 11.58 -9.43
C ARG A 191 2.04 11.56 -9.51
N GLU A 192 2.75 11.29 -8.41
CA GLU A 192 4.22 11.25 -8.40
C GLU A 192 4.78 10.09 -9.22
N LEU A 193 4.09 8.96 -9.27
CA LEU A 193 4.55 7.76 -9.97
C LEU A 193 4.06 7.67 -11.42
N GLY A 194 3.21 8.60 -11.86
CA GLY A 194 2.60 8.55 -13.20
C GLY A 194 1.71 7.31 -13.40
N ILE A 195 1.11 6.79 -12.33
CA ILE A 195 0.22 5.62 -12.40
C ILE A 195 -1.09 6.07 -13.03
N LYS A 196 -1.55 5.35 -14.05
CA LYS A 196 -2.87 5.59 -14.64
C LYS A 196 -3.93 5.06 -13.67
N HIS A 197 -4.92 5.88 -13.31
CA HIS A 197 -6.11 5.37 -12.64
C HIS A 197 -6.80 4.37 -13.58
N ASN A 198 -6.72 3.08 -13.25
CA ASN A 198 -7.68 2.13 -13.80
C ASN A 198 -9.03 2.50 -13.16
N LYS A 199 -9.91 3.08 -13.96
CA LYS A 199 -11.31 3.29 -13.60
C LYS A 199 -12.02 1.96 -13.40
#